data_AF-A0A2E1TII1-F1
#
_entry.id   AF-A0A2E1TII1-F1
#
_cell.length_a   1.000
_cell.length_b   1.000
_cell.length_c   1.000
_cell.angle_alpha   90.00
_cell.angle_beta   90.00
_cell.angle_gamma   90.00
#
_symmetry.space_group_name_H-M   'P 1'
#
loop_
_entity.id
_entity.type
_entity.pdbx_description
1 polymer ?
#
loop_
_entity_poly.entity_id
_entity_poly.type
_entity_poly.pdbx_seq_one_letter_code
_entity_poly.pdbx_strand_id
1 'polypeptide(L)'
;MLPVILGVASIATNLIGGSKASSAARQQAEKQNEATDRQLEYDTEMWEMKKQQLASSRDFAIQEIVAKARNEGRLASAQDARNIRSYSYDLQIRNRQQQTNEQQYRRSDDVFRHQLSLNALAARSGSIDELNKLEETKAQAAFDANDKYVQSLITEGKMRARGQSGRSVDKATQAAAFDYGQKVEMLNLSIANAERNSRSVLDEIQRDLTAADLSAYAAKMLDPGILPYPIEPLPTPTSDFILPAELQEYDFGPAPVAGAYASASAAANRVWGSTISSIAGSIGGFAGSYAKR
;
A
#
# COMPACT_ATOMS: atom_id res chain seq x y z
N MET A 1 -0.82 5.54 -129.24
CA MET A 1 0.64 5.83 -129.33
C MET A 1 0.97 6.96 -128.38
N LEU A 2 2.16 6.89 -127.78
CA LEU A 2 2.91 7.89 -126.98
C LEU A 2 2.66 7.96 -125.45
N PRO A 3 3.66 7.53 -124.65
CA PRO A 3 3.82 7.75 -123.20
C PRO A 3 4.80 8.91 -122.89
N VAL A 4 4.69 9.56 -121.71
CA VAL A 4 5.69 10.50 -121.15
C VAL A 4 5.64 10.43 -119.60
N ILE A 5 6.40 9.55 -118.96
CA ILE A 5 7.59 9.76 -118.08
C ILE A 5 7.84 11.20 -117.59
N LEU A 6 7.93 11.39 -116.27
CA LEU A 6 8.94 12.14 -115.47
C LEU A 6 8.34 12.37 -114.05
N GLY A 7 8.83 11.85 -112.92
CA GLY A 7 10.18 11.40 -112.57
C GLY A 7 10.95 12.53 -111.85
N VAL A 8 11.15 12.35 -110.54
CA VAL A 8 12.23 12.92 -109.70
C VAL A 8 12.03 14.33 -109.10
N ALA A 9 11.68 14.36 -107.81
CA ALA A 9 11.99 15.46 -106.88
C ALA A 9 12.07 14.95 -105.43
N SER A 10 13.16 14.28 -105.03
CA SER A 10 13.30 13.79 -103.64
C SER A 10 14.73 13.61 -103.12
N ILE A 11 15.69 14.47 -103.50
CA ILE A 11 17.08 14.34 -103.02
C ILE A 11 17.63 15.62 -102.33
N ALA A 12 17.01 16.80 -102.50
CA ALA A 12 17.52 18.03 -101.90
C ALA A 12 17.09 18.27 -100.42
N THR A 13 16.08 17.56 -99.91
CA THR A 13 15.53 17.78 -98.56
C THR A 13 16.26 17.03 -97.44
N ASN A 14 17.11 16.04 -97.75
CA ASN A 14 17.74 15.19 -96.73
C ASN A 14 19.06 15.75 -96.16
N LEU A 15 19.79 16.60 -96.90
CA LEU A 15 21.05 17.21 -96.42
C LEU A 15 20.82 18.35 -95.41
N ILE A 16 19.75 19.12 -95.58
CA ILE A 16 19.36 20.21 -94.66
C ILE A 16 18.65 19.63 -93.41
N GLY A 17 17.98 18.48 -93.54
CA GLY A 17 17.40 17.75 -92.43
C GLY A 17 18.44 17.16 -91.48
N GLY A 18 19.56 16.63 -92.00
CA GLY A 18 20.64 16.04 -91.20
C GLY A 18 21.43 17.06 -90.37
N SER A 19 21.70 18.26 -90.90
CA SER A 19 22.39 19.33 -90.14
C SER A 19 21.50 19.87 -89.02
N LYS A 20 20.21 20.09 -89.29
CA LYS A 20 19.21 20.53 -88.30
C LYS A 20 18.86 19.43 -87.28
N ALA A 21 18.86 18.16 -87.68
CA ALA A 21 18.71 17.03 -86.77
C ALA A 21 19.97 16.81 -85.92
N SER A 22 21.16 17.05 -86.45
CA SER A 22 22.42 16.95 -85.68
C SER A 22 22.58 18.09 -84.68
N SER A 23 22.17 19.31 -85.02
CA SER A 23 22.15 20.44 -84.08
C SER A 23 21.03 20.27 -83.03
N ALA A 24 19.87 19.76 -83.42
CA ALA A 24 18.83 19.38 -82.47
C ALA A 24 19.27 18.23 -81.54
N ALA A 25 20.05 17.26 -82.03
CA ALA A 25 20.60 16.18 -81.21
C ALA A 25 21.71 16.65 -80.27
N ARG A 26 22.53 17.64 -80.68
CA ARG A 26 23.49 18.32 -79.79
C ARG A 26 22.76 19.10 -78.69
N GLN A 27 21.77 19.92 -79.06
CA GLN A 27 20.95 20.66 -78.09
C GLN A 27 20.15 19.72 -77.17
N GLN A 28 19.71 18.57 -77.66
CA GLN A 28 19.04 17.56 -76.83
C GLN A 28 20.02 16.90 -75.86
N ALA A 29 21.26 16.61 -76.28
CA ALA A 29 22.30 16.09 -75.41
C ALA A 29 22.73 17.12 -74.36
N GLU A 30 22.84 18.40 -74.73
CA GLU A 30 23.10 19.50 -73.80
C GLU A 30 21.97 19.67 -72.78
N LYS A 31 20.70 19.62 -73.21
CA LYS A 31 19.54 19.64 -72.31
C LYS A 31 19.45 18.40 -71.41
N GLN A 32 19.90 17.25 -71.89
CA GLN A 32 20.01 16.03 -71.08
C GLN A 32 21.10 16.17 -70.03
N ASN A 33 22.27 16.70 -70.39
CA ASN A 33 23.36 16.96 -69.45
C ASN A 33 22.95 18.02 -68.41
N GLU A 34 22.30 19.10 -68.82
CA GLU A 34 21.76 20.13 -67.92
C GLU A 34 20.68 19.56 -66.98
N ALA A 35 19.84 18.64 -67.46
CA ALA A 35 18.88 17.94 -66.60
C ALA A 35 19.58 16.98 -65.63
N THR A 36 20.66 16.30 -66.04
CA THR A 36 21.49 15.46 -65.17
C THR A 36 22.20 16.28 -64.10
N ASP A 37 22.71 17.46 -64.44
CA ASP A 37 23.36 18.36 -63.47
C ASP A 37 22.36 18.89 -62.44
N ARG A 38 21.14 19.31 -62.86
CA ARG A 38 20.08 19.73 -61.92
C ARG A 38 19.58 18.58 -61.03
N GLN A 39 19.54 17.36 -61.55
CA GLN A 39 19.22 16.18 -60.76
C GLN A 39 20.29 15.92 -59.70
N LEU A 40 21.57 16.03 -60.07
CA LEU A 40 22.68 15.88 -59.13
C LEU A 40 22.62 16.95 -58.03
N GLU A 41 22.38 18.22 -58.39
CA GLU A 41 22.24 19.31 -57.42
C GLU A 41 21.09 19.05 -56.44
N TYR A 42 19.90 18.70 -56.95
CA TYR A 42 18.74 18.34 -56.13
C TYR A 42 19.02 17.13 -55.22
N ASP A 43 19.66 16.09 -55.74
CA ASP A 43 20.01 14.90 -54.97
C ASP A 43 21.06 15.21 -53.89
N THR A 44 22.03 16.09 -54.18
CA THR A 44 23.02 16.56 -53.18
C THR A 44 22.36 17.36 -52.06
N GLU A 45 21.48 18.31 -52.39
CA GLU A 45 20.72 19.07 -51.39
C GLU A 45 19.82 18.15 -50.55
N MET A 46 19.16 17.17 -51.19
CA MET A 46 18.34 16.19 -50.47
C MET A 46 19.18 15.34 -49.52
N TRP A 47 20.38 14.91 -49.94
CA TRP A 47 21.28 14.13 -49.11
C TRP A 47 21.74 14.93 -47.87
N GLU A 48 22.10 16.20 -48.05
CA GLU A 48 22.44 17.09 -46.93
C GLU A 48 21.26 17.33 -45.99
N MET A 49 20.05 17.55 -46.54
CA MET A 49 18.84 17.69 -45.73
C MET A 49 18.54 16.42 -44.93
N LYS A 50 18.70 15.23 -45.52
CA LYS A 50 18.53 13.94 -44.82
C LYS A 50 19.56 13.77 -43.70
N LYS A 51 20.80 14.18 -43.93
CA LYS A 51 21.86 14.17 -42.90
C LYS A 51 21.49 15.05 -41.71
N GLN A 52 21.01 16.27 -41.97
CA GLN A 52 20.55 17.20 -40.93
C GLN A 52 19.30 16.67 -40.20
N GLN A 53 18.34 16.11 -40.95
CA GLN A 53 17.13 15.51 -40.39
C GLN A 53 17.47 14.33 -39.47
N LEU A 54 18.41 13.46 -39.84
CA LEU A 54 18.85 12.32 -39.04
C LEU A 54 19.55 12.78 -37.76
N ALA A 55 20.45 13.75 -37.86
CA ALA A 55 21.11 14.37 -36.70
C ALA A 55 20.09 14.99 -35.74
N SER A 56 19.15 15.79 -36.25
CA SER A 56 18.09 16.41 -35.47
C SER A 56 17.16 15.38 -34.82
N SER A 57 16.82 14.31 -35.55
CA SER A 57 15.98 13.22 -35.02
C SER A 57 16.66 12.47 -33.88
N ARG A 58 17.98 12.23 -33.99
CA ARG A 58 18.77 11.65 -32.89
C ARG A 58 18.83 12.57 -31.69
N ASP A 59 19.10 13.86 -31.89
CA ASP A 59 19.17 14.83 -30.80
C ASP A 59 17.82 14.95 -30.07
N PHE A 60 16.72 14.93 -30.82
CA PHE A 60 15.37 14.89 -30.26
C PHE A 60 15.14 13.59 -29.47
N ALA A 61 15.51 12.43 -30.00
CA ALA A 61 15.39 11.15 -29.30
C ALA A 61 16.20 11.12 -28.00
N ILE A 62 17.42 11.68 -27.99
CA ILE A 62 18.23 11.83 -26.78
C ILE A 62 17.52 12.73 -25.78
N GLN A 63 17.03 13.91 -26.20
CA GLN A 63 16.33 14.83 -25.32
C GLN A 63 15.07 14.20 -24.73
N GLU A 64 14.32 13.43 -25.53
CA GLU A 64 13.13 12.71 -25.08
C GLU A 64 13.49 11.66 -24.01
N ILE A 65 14.52 10.85 -24.24
CA ILE A 65 14.98 9.83 -23.29
C ILE A 65 15.47 10.47 -21.99
N VAL A 66 16.28 11.53 -22.09
CA VAL A 66 16.78 12.28 -20.92
C VAL A 66 15.63 12.93 -20.15
N ALA A 67 14.63 13.47 -20.85
CA ALA A 67 13.44 14.04 -20.22
C ALA A 67 12.60 12.96 -19.52
N LYS A 68 12.42 11.78 -20.14
CA LYS A 68 11.75 10.61 -19.53
C LYS A 68 12.48 10.15 -18.27
N ALA A 69 13.80 9.99 -18.33
CA ALA A 69 14.62 9.61 -17.17
C ALA A 69 14.49 10.61 -16.02
N ARG A 70 14.54 11.91 -16.32
CA ARG A 70 14.35 12.97 -15.31
C ARG A 70 12.96 12.93 -14.69
N ASN A 71 11.92 12.73 -15.49
CA ASN A 71 10.54 12.67 -15.01
C ASN A 71 10.30 11.42 -14.16
N GLU A 72 10.87 10.28 -14.54
CA GLU A 72 10.80 9.06 -13.74
C GLU A 72 11.51 9.23 -12.40
N GLY A 73 12.72 9.80 -12.36
CA GLY A 73 13.42 10.08 -11.10
C GLY A 73 12.63 11.02 -10.17
N ARG A 74 11.94 12.02 -10.73
CA ARG A 74 11.03 12.90 -9.97
C ARG A 74 9.81 12.15 -9.43
N LEU A 75 9.24 11.24 -10.23
CA LEU A 75 8.11 10.42 -9.80
C LEU A 75 8.53 9.44 -8.69
N ALA A 76 9.65 8.75 -8.86
CA ALA A 76 10.21 7.81 -7.88
C ALA A 76 10.50 8.51 -6.55
N SER A 77 11.22 9.65 -6.58
CA SER A 77 11.48 10.45 -5.37
C SER A 77 10.21 10.98 -4.68
N ALA A 78 9.19 11.38 -5.45
CA ALA A 78 7.91 11.78 -4.88
C ALA A 78 7.17 10.61 -4.24
N GLN A 79 7.22 9.43 -4.86
CA GLN A 79 6.65 8.21 -4.33
C GLN A 79 7.38 7.76 -3.05
N ASP A 80 8.70 7.79 -3.03
CA ASP A 80 9.52 7.49 -1.85
C ASP A 80 9.21 8.45 -0.70
N ALA A 81 9.15 9.75 -0.99
CA ALA A 81 8.77 10.75 0.01
C ALA A 81 7.35 10.51 0.56
N ARG A 82 6.40 10.10 -0.28
CA ARG A 82 5.04 9.72 0.17
C ARG A 82 5.08 8.48 1.05
N ASN A 83 5.83 7.45 0.66
CA ASN A 83 5.95 6.21 1.41
C ASN A 83 6.59 6.47 2.80
N ILE A 84 7.63 7.30 2.88
CA ILE A 84 8.25 7.74 4.15
C ILE A 84 7.26 8.51 5.03
N ARG A 85 6.44 9.40 4.44
CA ARG A 85 5.38 10.10 5.18
C ARG A 85 4.34 9.13 5.74
N SER A 86 3.92 8.15 4.95
CA SER A 86 3.01 7.10 5.42
C SER A 86 3.61 6.33 6.59
N TYR A 87 4.86 5.87 6.45
CA TYR A 87 5.58 5.15 7.49
C TYR A 87 5.71 5.96 8.80
N SER A 88 6.08 7.23 8.71
CA SER A 88 6.18 8.10 9.90
C SER A 88 4.82 8.34 10.55
N TYR A 89 3.74 8.43 9.77
CA TYR A 89 2.38 8.51 10.30
C TYR A 89 1.95 7.19 10.97
N ASP A 90 2.23 6.04 10.36
CA ASP A 90 1.95 4.72 10.92
C ASP A 90 2.71 4.49 12.23
N LEU A 91 3.96 4.96 12.32
CA LEU A 91 4.73 4.97 13.57
C LEU A 91 4.07 5.82 14.66
N GLN A 92 3.54 7.00 14.31
CA GLN A 92 2.82 7.84 15.27
C GLN A 92 1.52 7.18 15.74
N ILE A 93 0.77 6.54 14.84
CA ILE A 93 -0.43 5.77 15.20
C ILE A 93 -0.04 4.66 16.17
N ARG A 94 0.96 3.85 15.82
CA ARG A 94 1.45 2.76 16.66
C ARG A 94 1.86 3.26 18.03
N ASN A 95 2.64 4.33 18.10
CA ASN A 95 3.11 4.88 19.38
C ASN A 95 1.96 5.42 20.23
N ARG A 96 0.97 6.07 19.60
CA ARG A 96 -0.23 6.54 20.30
C ARG A 96 -1.07 5.37 20.82
N GLN A 97 -1.30 4.34 19.99
CA GLN A 97 -2.02 3.13 20.40
C GLN A 97 -1.30 2.43 21.55
N GLN A 98 0.01 2.26 21.46
CA GLN A 98 0.85 1.69 22.51
C GLN A 98 0.68 2.47 23.83
N GLN A 99 0.84 3.80 23.78
CA GLN A 99 0.69 4.67 24.95
C GLN A 99 -0.72 4.59 25.54
N THR A 100 -1.76 4.62 24.70
CA THR A 100 -3.16 4.51 25.15
C THR A 100 -3.41 3.16 25.83
N ASN A 101 -2.91 2.07 25.27
CA ASN A 101 -3.06 0.74 25.86
C ASN A 101 -2.31 0.64 27.20
N GLU A 102 -1.08 1.16 27.29
CA GLU A 102 -0.32 1.21 28.53
C GLU A 102 -1.02 2.05 29.61
N GLN A 103 -1.63 3.18 29.23
CA GLN A 103 -2.39 4.01 30.17
C GLN A 103 -3.64 3.29 30.69
N GLN A 104 -4.36 2.58 29.82
CA GLN A 104 -5.51 1.77 30.23
C GLN A 104 -5.10 0.65 31.18
N TYR A 105 -3.99 -0.05 30.89
CA TYR A 105 -3.43 -1.06 31.78
C TYR A 105 -3.06 -0.49 33.15
N ARG A 106 -2.33 0.64 33.20
CA ARG A 106 -1.97 1.30 34.47
C ARG A 106 -3.19 1.70 35.27
N ARG A 107 -4.18 2.33 34.62
CA ARG A 107 -5.44 2.70 35.27
C ARG A 107 -6.18 1.48 35.81
N SER A 108 -6.20 0.38 35.06
CA SER A 108 -6.81 -0.87 35.50
C SER A 108 -6.09 -1.45 36.71
N ASP A 109 -4.75 -1.40 36.75
CA ASP A 109 -3.95 -1.83 37.90
C ASP A 109 -4.21 -0.98 39.16
N ASP A 110 -4.33 0.34 39.01
CA ASP A 110 -4.67 1.23 40.12
C ASP A 110 -6.08 0.96 40.65
N VAL A 111 -7.07 0.78 39.77
CA VAL A 111 -8.45 0.41 40.15
C VAL A 111 -8.48 -0.93 40.88
N PHE A 112 -7.74 -1.93 40.38
CA PHE A 112 -7.62 -3.23 41.03
C PHE A 112 -7.07 -3.10 42.45
N ARG A 113 -6.00 -2.33 42.66
CA ARG A 113 -5.42 -2.10 44.00
C ARG A 113 -6.40 -1.39 44.94
N HIS A 114 -7.14 -0.41 44.44
CA HIS A 114 -8.17 0.26 45.22
C HIS A 114 -9.32 -0.69 45.59
N GLN A 115 -9.75 -1.56 44.67
CA GLN A 115 -10.76 -2.58 44.96
C GLN A 115 -10.31 -3.57 46.04
N LEU A 116 -9.08 -4.09 45.96
CA LEU A 116 -8.53 -4.96 47.02
C LEU A 116 -8.56 -4.28 48.40
N SER A 117 -8.15 -3.01 48.45
CA SER A 117 -8.16 -2.23 49.70
C SER A 117 -9.59 -2.04 50.24
N LEU A 118 -10.55 -1.74 49.36
CA LEU A 118 -11.95 -1.58 49.73
C LEU A 118 -12.57 -2.90 50.20
N ASN A 119 -12.30 -4.01 49.51
CA ASN A 119 -12.78 -5.33 49.89
C ASN A 119 -12.23 -5.73 51.27
N ALA A 120 -10.93 -5.55 51.50
CA ALA A 120 -10.30 -5.83 52.78
C ALA A 120 -10.87 -4.95 53.92
N LEU A 121 -11.13 -3.67 53.64
CA LEU A 121 -11.75 -2.77 54.62
C LEU A 121 -13.19 -3.18 54.93
N ALA A 122 -13.97 -3.55 53.93
CA ALA A 122 -15.35 -4.04 54.10
C ALA A 122 -15.38 -5.33 54.92
N ALA A 123 -14.52 -6.30 54.61
CA ALA A 123 -14.41 -7.55 55.35
C ALA A 123 -13.99 -7.32 56.81
N ARG A 124 -13.04 -6.41 57.04
CA ARG A 124 -12.61 -6.03 58.39
C ARG A 124 -13.74 -5.35 59.17
N SER A 125 -14.46 -4.41 58.56
CA SER A 125 -15.60 -3.74 59.20
C SER A 125 -16.67 -4.75 59.57
N GLY A 126 -17.09 -5.60 58.64
CA GLY A 126 -18.10 -6.63 58.88
C GLY A 126 -17.69 -7.62 59.98
N SER A 127 -16.40 -7.98 60.04
CA SER A 127 -15.88 -8.84 61.11
C SER A 127 -15.95 -8.18 62.48
N ILE A 128 -15.62 -6.88 62.57
CA ILE A 128 -15.71 -6.12 63.82
C ILE A 128 -17.18 -5.99 64.27
N ASP A 129 -18.09 -5.68 63.34
CA ASP A 129 -19.51 -5.54 63.65
C ASP A 129 -20.12 -6.85 64.17
N GLU A 130 -19.75 -7.99 63.57
CA GLU A 130 -20.20 -9.31 64.03
C GLU A 130 -19.62 -9.68 65.40
N LEU A 131 -18.35 -9.33 65.67
CA LEU A 131 -17.75 -9.53 67.00
C LEU A 131 -18.43 -8.66 68.07
N ASN A 132 -18.70 -7.39 67.76
CA ASN A 132 -19.41 -6.48 68.66
C ASN A 132 -20.82 -7.01 68.99
N LYS A 133 -21.52 -7.53 67.98
CA LYS A 133 -22.84 -8.16 68.17
C LYS A 133 -22.78 -9.41 69.05
N LEU A 134 -21.72 -10.21 68.91
CA LEU A 134 -21.50 -11.36 69.80
C LEU A 134 -21.22 -10.91 71.24
N GLU A 135 -20.42 -9.86 71.43
CA GLU A 135 -20.18 -9.27 72.75
C GLU A 135 -21.45 -8.71 73.38
N GLU A 136 -22.28 -8.00 72.61
CA GLU A 136 -23.59 -7.51 73.05
C GLU A 136 -24.50 -8.67 73.47
N THR A 137 -24.55 -9.75 72.69
CA THR A 137 -25.32 -10.96 73.01
C THR A 137 -24.85 -11.60 74.32
N LYS A 138 -23.52 -11.67 74.54
CA LYS A 138 -22.94 -12.20 75.78
C LYS A 138 -23.26 -11.31 76.98
N ALA A 139 -23.15 -9.98 76.81
CA ALA A 139 -23.50 -9.02 77.84
C ALA A 139 -24.97 -9.11 78.22
N GLN A 140 -25.87 -9.18 77.24
CA GLN A 140 -27.30 -9.36 77.45
C GLN A 140 -27.59 -10.67 78.20
N ALA A 141 -27.00 -11.79 77.77
CA ALA A 141 -27.18 -13.06 78.44
C ALA A 141 -26.65 -13.06 79.88
N ALA A 142 -25.58 -12.31 80.17
CA ALA A 142 -25.08 -12.13 81.54
C ALA A 142 -26.05 -11.29 82.40
N PHE A 143 -26.66 -10.24 81.84
CA PHE A 143 -27.72 -9.49 82.53
C PHE A 143 -28.94 -10.36 82.81
N ASP A 144 -29.38 -11.15 81.82
CA ASP A 144 -30.51 -12.07 81.98
C ASP A 144 -30.21 -13.15 83.03
N ALA A 145 -29.00 -13.70 83.05
CA ALA A 145 -28.57 -14.67 84.07
C ALA A 145 -28.61 -14.06 85.49
N ASN A 146 -28.14 -12.82 85.64
CA ASN A 146 -28.22 -12.09 86.92
C ASN A 146 -29.67 -11.82 87.34
N ASP A 147 -30.56 -11.42 86.42
CA ASP A 147 -32.00 -11.27 86.71
C ASP A 147 -32.61 -12.60 87.19
N LYS A 148 -32.28 -13.72 86.53
CA LYS A 148 -32.75 -15.05 86.96
C LYS A 148 -32.21 -15.44 88.33
N TYR A 149 -30.97 -15.10 88.63
CA TYR A 149 -30.36 -15.35 89.94
C TYR A 149 -31.03 -14.53 91.05
N VAL A 150 -31.31 -13.24 90.81
CA VAL A 150 -32.05 -12.40 91.75
C VAL A 150 -33.48 -12.92 91.93
N GLN A 151 -34.14 -13.36 90.85
CA GLN A 151 -35.48 -13.97 90.93
C GLN A 151 -35.47 -15.26 91.75
N SER A 152 -34.43 -16.11 91.63
CA SER A 152 -34.31 -17.31 92.47
C SER A 152 -34.12 -16.94 93.95
N LEU A 153 -33.30 -15.92 94.26
CA LEU A 153 -33.11 -15.44 95.63
C LEU A 153 -34.40 -14.85 96.23
N ILE A 154 -35.16 -14.06 95.46
CA ILE A 154 -36.45 -13.52 95.90
C ILE A 154 -37.45 -14.65 96.17
N THR A 155 -37.47 -15.66 95.29
CA THR A 155 -38.35 -16.83 95.44
C THR A 155 -38.00 -17.61 96.69
N GLU A 156 -36.72 -17.87 96.93
CA GLU A 156 -36.21 -18.51 98.14
C GLU A 156 -36.53 -17.69 99.40
N GLY A 157 -36.33 -16.37 99.35
CA GLY A 157 -36.67 -15.43 100.42
C GLY A 157 -38.16 -15.44 100.77
N LYS A 158 -39.04 -15.45 99.76
CA LYS A 158 -40.49 -15.57 99.94
C LYS A 158 -40.87 -16.90 100.59
N MET A 159 -40.20 -17.99 100.22
CA MET A 159 -40.41 -19.31 100.81
C MET A 159 -39.99 -19.34 102.29
N ARG A 160 -38.82 -18.77 102.63
CA ARG A 160 -38.36 -18.64 104.02
C ARG A 160 -39.27 -17.73 104.86
N ALA A 161 -39.63 -16.56 104.34
CA ALA A 161 -40.45 -15.56 105.04
C ALA A 161 -41.85 -16.06 105.40
N ARG A 162 -42.41 -17.01 104.62
CA ARG A 162 -43.69 -17.65 104.93
C ARG A 162 -43.65 -18.60 106.13
N GLY A 163 -42.47 -18.88 106.70
CA GLY A 163 -42.31 -19.71 107.89
C GLY A 163 -42.77 -21.16 107.72
N GLN A 164 -43.03 -21.60 106.49
CA GLN A 164 -43.43 -22.97 106.21
C GLN A 164 -42.19 -23.87 106.33
N SER A 165 -42.28 -24.93 107.12
CA SER A 165 -41.25 -25.96 107.22
C SER A 165 -41.87 -27.33 106.95
N GLY A 166 -41.09 -28.23 106.32
CA GLY A 166 -41.51 -29.61 106.00
C GLY A 166 -41.37 -29.97 104.51
N ARG A 167 -41.62 -31.24 104.19
CA ARG A 167 -41.40 -31.86 102.86
C ARG A 167 -41.98 -31.09 101.66
N SER A 168 -43.09 -30.37 101.84
CA SER A 168 -43.73 -29.61 100.76
C SER A 168 -42.90 -28.39 100.35
N VAL A 169 -42.19 -27.79 101.29
CA VAL A 169 -41.30 -26.64 101.05
C VAL A 169 -40.04 -27.09 100.33
N ASP A 170 -39.47 -28.24 100.72
CA ASP A 170 -38.30 -28.83 100.06
C ASP A 170 -38.57 -29.17 98.58
N LYS A 171 -39.79 -29.63 98.26
CA LYS A 171 -40.19 -29.87 96.87
C LYS A 171 -40.30 -28.58 96.07
N ALA A 172 -40.82 -27.52 96.67
CA ALA A 172 -40.97 -26.23 96.02
C ALA A 172 -39.62 -25.52 95.82
N THR A 173 -38.68 -25.66 96.77
CA THR A 173 -37.30 -25.16 96.58
C THR A 173 -36.56 -25.96 95.51
N GLN A 174 -36.71 -27.29 95.45
CA GLN A 174 -36.18 -28.10 94.34
C GLN A 174 -36.75 -27.66 92.99
N ALA A 175 -38.06 -27.45 92.89
CA ALA A 175 -38.69 -26.98 91.65
C ALA A 175 -38.17 -25.61 91.22
N ALA A 176 -38.01 -24.67 92.16
CA ALA A 176 -37.44 -23.35 91.88
C ALA A 176 -35.97 -23.41 91.43
N ALA A 177 -35.15 -24.26 92.08
CA ALA A 177 -33.76 -24.48 91.67
C ALA A 177 -33.67 -25.13 90.29
N PHE A 178 -34.56 -26.07 89.98
CA PHE A 178 -34.63 -26.71 88.67
C PHE A 178 -35.04 -25.72 87.56
N ASP A 179 -36.05 -24.87 87.81
CA ASP A 179 -36.48 -23.82 86.86
C ASP A 179 -35.36 -22.80 86.60
N TYR A 180 -34.64 -22.38 87.65
CA TYR A 180 -33.44 -21.56 87.50
C TYR A 180 -32.37 -22.26 86.65
N GLY A 181 -32.07 -23.54 86.95
CA GLY A 181 -31.10 -24.35 86.20
C GLY A 181 -31.46 -24.48 84.71
N GLN A 182 -32.73 -24.74 84.39
CA GLN A 182 -33.20 -24.79 83.00
C GLN A 182 -33.03 -23.45 82.28
N LYS A 183 -33.34 -22.33 82.94
CA LYS A 183 -33.19 -21.00 82.35
C LYS A 183 -31.73 -20.65 82.08
N VAL A 184 -30.83 -20.95 83.02
CA VAL A 184 -29.39 -20.76 82.84
C VAL A 184 -28.85 -21.63 81.71
N GLU A 185 -29.28 -22.90 81.63
CA GLU A 185 -28.88 -23.78 80.53
C GLU A 185 -29.38 -23.29 79.17
N MET A 186 -30.60 -22.76 79.12
CA MET A 186 -31.15 -22.17 77.90
C MET A 186 -30.37 -20.93 77.45
N LEU A 187 -29.89 -20.10 78.40
CA LEU A 187 -29.00 -18.98 78.12
C LEU A 187 -27.64 -19.46 77.59
N ASN A 188 -27.05 -20.49 78.21
CA ASN A 188 -25.78 -21.08 77.76
C ASN A 188 -25.90 -21.64 76.33
N LEU A 189 -26.98 -22.35 76.02
CA LEU A 189 -27.27 -22.86 74.68
C LEU A 189 -27.43 -21.72 73.66
N SER A 190 -28.09 -20.62 74.06
CA SER A 190 -28.24 -19.42 73.22
C SER A 190 -26.88 -18.81 72.88
N ILE A 191 -26.00 -18.62 73.87
CA ILE A 191 -24.64 -18.10 73.65
C ILE A 191 -23.84 -19.05 72.75
N ALA A 192 -23.89 -20.36 73.01
CA ALA A 192 -23.16 -21.34 72.20
C ALA A 192 -23.63 -21.34 70.74
N ASN A 193 -24.94 -21.16 70.50
CA ASN A 193 -25.49 -21.03 69.16
C ASN A 193 -25.07 -19.70 68.51
N ALA A 194 -25.09 -18.60 69.27
CA ALA A 194 -24.63 -17.29 68.79
C ALA A 194 -23.14 -17.33 68.39
N GLU A 195 -22.28 -17.98 69.18
CA GLU A 195 -20.87 -18.17 68.84
C GLU A 195 -20.66 -18.99 67.57
N ARG A 196 -21.40 -20.09 67.39
CA ARG A 196 -21.32 -20.90 66.17
C ARG A 196 -21.79 -20.11 64.95
N ASN A 197 -22.89 -19.37 65.10
CA ASN A 197 -23.40 -18.51 64.05
C ASN A 197 -22.38 -17.43 63.68
N SER A 198 -21.82 -16.75 64.67
CA SER A 198 -20.80 -15.72 64.48
C SER A 198 -19.57 -16.26 63.75
N ARG A 199 -19.07 -17.45 64.12
CA ARG A 199 -17.99 -18.12 63.38
C ARG A 199 -18.36 -18.39 61.92
N SER A 200 -19.57 -18.88 61.67
CA SER A 200 -20.05 -19.14 60.31
C SER A 200 -20.11 -17.85 59.48
N VAL A 201 -20.58 -16.75 60.07
CA VAL A 201 -20.65 -15.43 59.42
C VAL A 201 -19.24 -14.89 59.15
N LEU A 202 -18.30 -15.04 60.09
CA LEU A 202 -16.91 -14.63 59.88
C LEU A 202 -16.25 -15.43 58.73
N ASP A 203 -16.49 -16.73 58.66
CA ASP A 203 -16.03 -17.57 57.54
C ASP A 203 -16.65 -17.14 56.20
N GLU A 204 -17.94 -16.78 56.20
CA GLU A 204 -18.63 -16.24 55.03
C GLU A 204 -18.01 -14.92 54.57
N ILE A 205 -17.76 -13.98 55.48
CA ILE A 205 -17.08 -12.70 55.19
C ILE A 205 -15.71 -12.92 54.54
N GLN A 206 -14.94 -13.91 55.02
CA GLN A 206 -13.65 -14.24 54.40
C GLN A 206 -13.80 -14.83 53.01
N ARG A 207 -14.80 -15.69 52.79
CA ARG A 207 -15.09 -16.23 51.44
C ARG A 207 -15.53 -15.13 50.50
N ASP A 208 -16.38 -14.23 50.94
CA ASP A 208 -16.85 -13.09 50.16
C ASP A 208 -15.69 -12.15 49.78
N LEU A 209 -14.76 -11.89 50.72
CA LEU A 209 -13.52 -11.18 50.42
C LEU A 209 -12.74 -11.87 49.29
N THR A 210 -12.48 -13.18 49.42
CA THR A 210 -11.72 -13.91 48.39
C THR A 210 -12.43 -13.94 47.03
N ALA A 211 -13.76 -14.03 47.01
CA ALA A 211 -14.56 -13.99 45.80
C ALA A 211 -14.54 -12.60 45.16
N ALA A 212 -14.65 -11.55 45.97
CA ALA A 212 -14.56 -10.17 45.52
C ALA A 212 -13.18 -9.85 44.94
N ASP A 213 -12.10 -10.30 45.59
CA ASP A 213 -10.72 -10.11 45.12
C ASP A 213 -10.47 -10.87 43.80
N LEU A 214 -11.00 -12.08 43.66
CA LEU A 214 -10.94 -12.83 42.41
C LEU A 214 -11.69 -12.11 41.28
N SER A 215 -12.86 -11.54 41.58
CA SER A 215 -13.62 -10.75 40.61
C SER A 215 -12.89 -9.48 40.19
N ALA A 216 -12.22 -8.81 41.13
CA ALA A 216 -11.40 -7.63 40.87
C ALA A 216 -10.20 -7.99 39.99
N TYR A 217 -9.54 -9.12 40.26
CA TYR A 217 -8.45 -9.62 39.43
C TYR A 217 -8.91 -9.97 38.01
N ALA A 218 -10.07 -10.61 37.86
CA ALA A 218 -10.64 -10.94 36.55
C ALA A 218 -11.02 -9.69 35.73
N ALA A 219 -11.37 -8.58 36.40
CA ALA A 219 -11.64 -7.30 35.75
C ALA A 219 -10.38 -6.53 35.34
N LYS A 220 -9.20 -6.96 35.82
CA LYS A 220 -7.93 -6.32 35.49
C LYS A 220 -7.56 -6.57 34.02
N MET A 221 -7.09 -5.53 33.34
CA MET A 221 -6.60 -5.64 31.97
C MET A 221 -5.28 -6.41 31.91
N LEU A 222 -5.11 -7.18 30.84
CA LEU A 222 -3.84 -7.81 30.50
C LEU A 222 -2.82 -6.75 30.04
N ASP A 223 -1.54 -7.05 30.25
CA ASP A 223 -0.45 -6.24 29.71
C ASP A 223 -0.56 -6.22 28.17
N PRO A 224 -0.67 -5.04 27.54
CA PRO A 224 -0.84 -4.94 26.10
C PRO A 224 0.40 -5.36 25.29
N GLY A 225 1.54 -5.62 25.93
CA GLY A 225 2.76 -6.02 25.24
C GLY A 225 3.28 -4.91 24.32
N ILE A 226 3.97 -5.29 23.24
CA ILE A 226 4.59 -4.34 22.31
C ILE A 226 3.93 -4.49 20.94
N LEU A 227 3.32 -3.41 20.44
CA LEU A 227 2.78 -3.38 19.08
C LEU A 227 3.92 -3.51 18.04
N PRO A 228 3.72 -4.31 16.97
CA PRO A 228 4.71 -4.51 15.94
C PRO A 228 5.04 -3.20 15.21
N TYR A 229 6.26 -3.09 14.70
CA TYR A 229 6.66 -1.93 13.93
C TYR A 229 6.05 -1.99 12.52
N PRO A 230 5.63 -0.83 11.96
CA PRO A 230 5.30 -0.74 10.54
C PRO A 230 6.50 -1.14 9.68
N ILE A 231 6.23 -1.61 8.47
CA ILE A 231 7.29 -1.98 7.53
C ILE A 231 7.93 -0.71 6.98
N GLU A 232 9.25 -0.63 7.04
CA GLU A 232 10.01 0.49 6.47
C GLU A 232 9.85 0.51 4.94
N PRO A 233 9.58 1.68 4.33
CA PRO A 233 9.36 1.76 2.90
C PRO A 233 10.64 1.50 2.13
N LEU A 234 10.54 0.67 1.11
CA LEU A 234 11.63 0.39 0.18
C LEU A 234 11.72 1.48 -0.90
N PRO A 235 12.92 1.75 -1.44
CA PRO A 235 13.08 2.69 -2.54
C PRO A 235 12.35 2.20 -3.79
N THR A 236 11.71 3.13 -4.50
CA THR A 236 10.99 2.85 -5.73
C THR A 236 11.98 2.49 -6.84
N PRO A 237 11.81 1.35 -7.55
CA PRO A 237 12.69 1.00 -8.65
C PRO A 237 12.54 2.00 -9.81
N THR A 238 13.66 2.36 -10.42
CA THR A 238 13.71 3.20 -11.63
C THR A 238 14.19 2.39 -12.82
N SER A 239 13.71 2.70 -14.02
CA SER A 239 14.15 2.05 -15.25
C SER A 239 15.52 2.56 -15.73
N ASP A 240 16.29 1.67 -16.36
CA ASP A 240 17.55 2.01 -17.00
C ASP A 240 17.28 2.48 -18.44
N PHE A 241 17.72 3.69 -18.76
CA PHE A 241 17.57 4.26 -20.10
C PHE A 241 18.84 4.11 -20.93
N ILE A 242 18.71 3.55 -22.13
CA ILE A 242 19.80 3.40 -23.10
C ILE A 242 19.66 4.52 -24.14
N LEU A 243 20.73 5.28 -24.36
CA LEU A 243 20.77 6.32 -25.39
C LEU A 243 21.02 5.70 -26.78
N PRO A 244 20.51 6.31 -27.86
CA PRO A 244 20.81 5.87 -29.21
C PRO A 244 22.32 5.99 -29.49
N ALA A 245 22.84 5.05 -30.29
CA ALA A 245 24.23 5.03 -30.71
C ALA A 245 24.63 6.34 -31.41
N GLU A 246 25.93 6.65 -31.42
CA GLU A 246 26.46 7.78 -32.18
C GLU A 246 26.32 7.54 -33.68
N LEU A 247 25.96 8.58 -34.44
CA LEU A 247 25.85 8.50 -35.90
C LEU A 247 27.25 8.36 -36.50
N GLN A 248 27.44 7.34 -37.33
CA GLN A 248 28.66 7.12 -38.07
C GLN A 248 28.46 7.50 -39.55
N GLU A 249 29.55 7.61 -40.30
CA GLU A 249 29.51 8.03 -41.70
C GLU A 249 28.64 7.11 -42.57
N TYR A 250 28.55 5.82 -42.22
CA TYR A 250 27.70 4.86 -42.93
C TYR A 250 26.19 5.08 -42.72
N ASP A 251 25.77 5.75 -41.64
CA ASP A 251 24.34 5.98 -41.34
C ASP A 251 23.70 7.01 -42.30
N PHE A 252 24.52 7.82 -42.97
CA PHE A 252 24.07 8.85 -43.91
C PHE A 252 23.92 8.34 -45.35
N GLY A 253 24.37 7.12 -45.63
CA GLY A 253 24.36 6.54 -46.97
C GLY A 253 25.37 7.19 -47.94
N PRO A 254 25.51 6.65 -49.16
CA PRO A 254 26.44 7.16 -50.15
C PRO A 254 26.00 8.54 -50.67
N ALA A 255 26.97 9.43 -50.90
CA ALA A 255 26.72 10.68 -51.61
C ALA A 255 26.24 10.41 -53.05
N PRO A 256 25.33 11.22 -53.60
CA PRO A 256 24.87 11.08 -54.98
C PRO A 256 26.02 11.32 -55.95
N VAL A 257 26.03 10.54 -57.05
CA VAL A 257 27.08 10.57 -58.07
C VAL A 257 26.49 11.06 -59.37
N ALA A 258 27.23 11.90 -60.11
CA ALA A 258 26.82 12.40 -61.42
C ALA A 258 26.48 11.24 -62.37
N GLY A 259 25.31 11.31 -63.00
CA GLY A 259 24.88 10.35 -64.01
C GLY A 259 25.81 10.36 -65.24
N ALA A 260 25.68 9.34 -66.10
CA ALA A 260 26.46 9.30 -67.33
C ALA A 260 26.07 10.45 -68.29
N TYR A 261 27.00 11.38 -68.52
CA TYR A 261 26.80 12.48 -69.48
C TYR A 261 26.58 11.94 -70.90
N ALA A 262 25.57 12.46 -71.58
CA ALA A 262 25.37 12.23 -73.00
C ALA A 262 26.44 13.01 -73.78
N SER A 263 27.34 12.30 -74.47
CA SER A 263 28.32 12.99 -75.33
C SER A 263 27.61 13.61 -76.53
N ALA A 264 27.61 14.94 -76.63
CA ALA A 264 27.03 15.69 -77.73
C ALA A 264 27.66 15.32 -79.09
N SER A 265 28.93 14.89 -79.09
CA SER A 265 29.64 14.36 -80.26
C SER A 265 29.11 13.00 -80.70
N ALA A 266 28.83 12.05 -79.80
CA ALA A 266 28.24 10.76 -80.20
C ALA A 266 26.75 10.83 -80.54
N ALA A 267 25.98 11.75 -79.92
CA ALA A 267 24.59 12.01 -80.29
C ALA A 267 24.48 12.60 -81.71
N ALA A 268 25.36 13.56 -82.05
CA ALA A 268 25.48 14.08 -83.41
C ALA A 268 25.95 13.01 -84.41
N ASN A 269 26.91 12.16 -84.03
CA ASN A 269 27.41 11.07 -84.87
C ASN A 269 26.40 9.93 -85.09
N ARG A 270 25.49 9.65 -84.15
CA ARG A 270 24.38 8.71 -84.37
C ARG A 270 23.38 9.23 -85.42
N VAL A 271 23.09 10.53 -85.40
CA VAL A 271 22.25 11.17 -86.42
C VAL A 271 22.95 11.19 -87.77
N TRP A 272 24.23 11.52 -87.84
CA TRP A 272 25.00 11.43 -89.08
C TRP A 272 25.15 9.98 -89.58
N GLY A 273 25.37 9.03 -88.68
CA GLY A 273 25.44 7.60 -89.00
C GLY A 273 24.13 7.06 -89.56
N SER A 274 22.98 7.40 -88.97
CA SER A 274 21.67 6.99 -89.46
C SER A 274 21.28 7.70 -90.77
N THR A 275 21.63 8.99 -90.92
CA THR A 275 21.36 9.78 -92.13
C THR A 275 22.26 9.36 -93.30
N ILE A 276 23.52 8.99 -93.06
CA ILE A 276 24.40 8.44 -94.09
C ILE A 276 23.94 7.03 -94.50
N SER A 277 23.52 6.18 -93.55
CA SER A 277 23.01 4.84 -93.88
C SER A 277 21.68 4.86 -94.64
N SER A 278 20.82 5.86 -94.43
CA SER A 278 19.58 6.03 -95.21
C SER A 278 19.83 6.62 -96.61
N ILE A 279 20.89 7.43 -96.79
CA ILE A 279 21.39 7.84 -98.11
C ILE A 279 22.01 6.64 -98.86
N ALA A 280 22.78 5.80 -98.17
CA ALA A 280 23.36 4.59 -98.78
C ALA A 280 22.29 3.55 -99.16
N GLY A 281 21.25 3.36 -98.34
CA GLY A 281 20.12 2.47 -98.65
C GLY A 281 19.25 2.96 -99.82
N SER A 282 19.10 4.27 -99.98
CA SER A 282 18.33 4.86 -101.10
C SER A 282 19.09 4.90 -102.43
N ILE A 283 20.43 4.94 -102.41
CA ILE A 283 21.26 4.82 -103.61
C ILE A 283 21.41 3.34 -104.04
N GLY A 284 21.52 2.40 -103.09
CA GLY A 284 21.56 0.96 -103.37
C GLY A 284 20.28 0.42 -104.02
N GLY A 285 19.11 0.98 -103.68
CA GLY A 285 17.83 0.61 -104.30
C GLY A 285 17.65 1.14 -105.74
N PHE A 286 18.37 2.20 -106.12
CA PHE A 286 18.26 2.80 -107.46
C PHE A 286 19.21 2.17 -108.49
N ALA A 287 20.34 1.58 -108.04
CA ALA A 287 21.25 0.84 -108.91
C ALA A 287 20.80 -0.61 -109.20
N GLY A 288 19.90 -1.17 -108.38
CA GLY A 288 19.37 -2.53 -108.57
C GLY A 288 18.17 -2.65 -109.51
N SER A 289 17.49 -1.54 -109.83
CA SER A 289 16.23 -1.53 -110.61
C SER A 289 16.41 -1.27 -112.11
N TYR A 290 17.61 -0.93 -112.58
CA TYR A 290 17.93 -0.77 -114.01
C TYR A 290 18.74 -1.93 -114.63
N ALA A 291 18.97 -3.01 -113.88
CA ALA A 291 19.74 -4.17 -114.35
C ALA A 291 18.89 -5.42 -114.70
N LYS A 292 17.55 -5.31 -114.79
CA LYS A 292 16.70 -6.42 -115.25
C LYS A 292 15.47 -5.93 -116.03
N ARG A 293 15.60 -6.05 -117.36
CA ARG A 293 14.59 -6.09 -118.43
C ARG A 293 13.94 -4.78 -118.85
#